data_AF-A0A7S2F8C8-F1
#
_entry.id   AF-A0A7S2F8C8-F1
#
_cell.length_a   1.000
_cell.length_b   1.000
_cell.length_c   1.000
_cell.angle_alpha   90.00
_cell.angle_beta   90.00
_cell.angle_gamma   90.00
#
_symmetry.space_group_name_H-M   'P 1'
#
loop_
_entity.id
_entity.type
_entity.pdbx_description
1 polymer ?
#
loop_
_entity_poly.entity_id
_entity_poly.type
_entity_poly.pdbx_seq_one_letter_code
_entity_poly.pdbx_strand_id
1 'polypeptide(L)'
;TVVTFDLNLIFPIGLGIVTLFGFWKLFQHVSAPTIPCVKVELTDDEKLDRLDGREKFDLSKLDNSPDRVYLWDPSTMDKLGEKPAMSAAQVEETVAKARVAAAAWKNSSFDARRHALRTILKYVLANQISLARVSCRESGKTVT
;
A
#
# COMPACT_ATOMS: atom_id res chain seq x y z
N THR A 1 5.02 60.62 -24.96
CA THR A 1 5.11 59.41 -25.81
C THR A 1 4.19 58.35 -25.23
N VAL A 2 2.96 58.27 -25.74
CA VAL A 2 1.99 57.27 -25.30
C VAL A 2 2.34 55.97 -26.05
N VAL A 3 2.83 54.97 -25.33
CA VAL A 3 3.07 53.65 -25.91
C VAL A 3 1.70 53.04 -26.19
N THR A 4 1.25 53.10 -27.44
CA THR A 4 0.06 52.39 -27.91
C THR A 4 0.39 50.90 -27.94
N PHE A 5 -0.02 50.17 -26.91
CA PHE A 5 0.09 48.71 -26.88
C PHE A 5 -0.84 48.12 -27.95
N ASP A 6 -0.25 47.50 -28.97
CA ASP A 6 -0.97 46.96 -30.11
C ASP A 6 -1.71 45.67 -29.70
N LEU A 7 -2.98 45.81 -29.30
CA LEU A 7 -3.84 44.73 -28.82
C LEU A 7 -3.96 43.57 -29.84
N ASN A 8 -3.85 43.86 -31.13
CA ASN A 8 -3.92 42.87 -32.21
C ASN A 8 -2.73 41.90 -32.23
N LEU A 9 -1.58 42.30 -31.67
CA LEU A 9 -0.40 41.43 -31.55
C LEU A 9 -0.43 40.62 -30.25
N ILE A 10 -1.02 41.16 -29.18
CA ILE A 10 -1.06 40.54 -27.85
C ILE A 10 -2.08 39.40 -27.79
N PHE A 11 -3.26 39.57 -28.40
CA PHE A 11 -4.33 38.57 -28.42
C PHE A 11 -3.93 37.19 -29.02
N PRO A 12 -3.32 37.11 -30.23
CA PRO A 12 -2.92 35.82 -30.81
C PRO A 12 -1.77 35.16 -30.04
N ILE A 13 -0.85 35.94 -29.46
CA ILE A 13 0.24 35.41 -28.61
C ILE A 13 -0.34 34.83 -27.32
N GLY A 14 -1.27 35.53 -26.67
CA GLY A 14 -1.96 35.05 -25.48
C GLY A 14 -2.73 33.75 -25.74
N LEU A 15 -3.47 33.68 -26.86
CA LEU A 15 -4.20 32.48 -27.27
C LEU A 15 -3.25 31.31 -27.55
N GLY A 16 -2.11 31.56 -28.21
CA GLY A 16 -1.08 30.55 -28.47
C GLY A 16 -0.46 29.97 -27.19
N ILE A 17 -0.22 30.81 -26.17
CA ILE A 17 0.30 30.35 -24.88
C ILE A 17 -0.73 29.48 -24.14
N VAL A 18 -2.00 29.86 -24.16
CA VAL A 18 -3.08 29.10 -23.51
C VAL A 18 -3.26 27.72 -24.17
N THR A 19 -3.22 27.65 -25.51
CA THR A 19 -3.34 26.37 -26.23
C THR A 19 -2.13 25.48 -26.01
N LEU A 20 -0.90 26.03 -26.02
CA LEU A 20 0.32 25.29 -25.67
C LEU A 20 0.29 24.77 -24.23
N PHE A 21 -0.15 25.58 -23.27
CA PHE A 21 -0.29 25.16 -21.88
C PHE A 21 -1.36 24.06 -21.73
N GLY A 22 -2.50 24.21 -22.41
CA GLY A 22 -3.55 23.19 -22.47
C GLY A 22 -3.05 21.88 -23.07
N PHE A 23 -2.31 21.94 -24.17
CA PHE A 23 -1.70 20.78 -24.81
C PHE A 23 -0.64 20.13 -23.93
N TRP A 24 0.20 20.91 -23.24
CA TRP A 24 1.18 20.40 -22.28
C TRP A 24 0.50 19.70 -21.10
N LYS A 25 -0.59 20.27 -20.57
CA LYS A 25 -1.40 19.63 -19.52
C LYS A 25 -2.09 18.37 -20.00
N LEU A 26 -2.62 18.36 -21.22
CA LEU A 26 -3.22 17.18 -21.83
C LEU A 26 -2.16 16.09 -22.04
N PHE A 27 -0.99 16.46 -22.55
CA PHE A 27 0.15 15.56 -22.74
C PHE A 27 0.63 14.96 -21.40
N GLN A 28 0.72 15.77 -20.34
CA GLN A 28 1.01 15.28 -18.98
C GLN A 28 -0.04 14.29 -18.48
N HIS A 29 -1.32 14.53 -18.78
CA HIS A 29 -2.41 13.66 -18.36
C HIS A 29 -2.39 12.32 -19.11
N VAL A 30 -2.18 12.34 -20.43
CA VAL A 30 -2.09 11.15 -21.27
C VAL A 30 -0.83 10.34 -20.96
N SER A 31 0.28 11.02 -20.64
CA SER A 31 1.56 10.38 -20.31
C SER A 31 1.66 9.96 -18.84
N ALA A 32 0.60 10.16 -18.03
CA ALA A 32 0.62 9.77 -16.63
C ALA A 32 0.78 8.24 -16.51
N PRO A 33 1.69 7.75 -15.66
CA PRO A 33 1.93 6.32 -15.53
C PRO A 33 0.65 5.61 -15.07
N THR A 34 0.32 4.51 -15.75
CA THR A 34 -0.82 3.68 -15.38
C THR A 34 -0.58 3.06 -14.01
N ILE A 35 -1.66 2.85 -13.25
CA ILE A 35 -1.60 2.28 -11.91
C ILE A 35 -1.47 0.75 -12.07
N PRO A 36 -0.33 0.14 -11.67
CA PRO A 36 -0.13 -1.29 -11.85
C PRO A 36 -1.10 -2.09 -10.98
N CYS A 37 -1.42 -3.31 -11.42
CA CYS A 37 -2.12 -4.28 -10.58
C CYS A 37 -1.07 -5.17 -9.92
N VAL A 38 -0.88 -5.01 -8.61
CA VAL A 38 0.00 -5.89 -7.84
C VAL A 38 -0.75 -7.21 -7.61
N LYS A 39 -0.09 -8.34 -7.85
CA LYS A 39 -0.62 -9.67 -7.51
C LYS A 39 0.22 -10.20 -6.34
N VAL A 40 -0.45 -10.56 -5.26
CA VAL A 40 0.17 -11.25 -4.12
C VAL A 40 -0.45 -12.63 -4.09
N GLU A 41 0.39 -13.65 -4.17
CA GLU A 41 -0.08 -15.03 -4.09
C GLU A 41 -0.51 -15.31 -2.66
N LEU A 42 -1.75 -15.76 -2.51
CA LEU A 42 -2.28 -16.19 -1.22
C LEU A 42 -1.74 -17.58 -0.89
N THR A 43 -1.38 -17.78 0.37
CA THR A 43 -1.13 -19.11 0.89
C THR A 43 -2.41 -19.95 0.86
N ASP A 44 -2.28 -21.27 0.84
CA ASP A 44 -3.46 -22.14 0.75
C ASP A 44 -4.40 -21.96 1.95
N ASP A 45 -3.86 -21.62 3.11
CA ASP A 45 -4.63 -21.30 4.31
C ASP A 45 -5.47 -20.02 4.16
N GLU A 46 -4.95 -19.01 3.48
CA GLU A 46 -5.66 -17.73 3.25
C GLU A 46 -6.76 -17.87 2.19
N LYS A 47 -6.66 -18.88 1.30
CA LYS A 47 -7.67 -19.19 0.29
C LYS A 47 -8.89 -19.90 0.89
N LEU A 48 -8.68 -20.78 1.87
CA LEU A 48 -9.74 -21.54 2.49
C LEU A 48 -10.59 -20.67 3.42
N ASP A 49 -11.91 -20.84 3.41
CA ASP A 49 -12.81 -20.13 4.33
C ASP A 49 -12.68 -20.64 5.78
N ARG A 50 -12.51 -21.96 5.93
CA ARG A 50 -12.32 -22.64 7.22
C ARG A 50 -11.05 -23.47 7.18
N LEU A 51 -10.31 -23.45 8.28
CA LEU A 51 -9.14 -24.30 8.48
C LEU A 51 -9.58 -25.49 9.32
N ASP A 52 -9.68 -26.68 8.71
CA ASP A 52 -10.01 -27.91 9.42
C ASP A 52 -8.74 -28.76 9.66
N GLY A 53 -8.74 -29.54 10.74
CA GLY A 53 -7.64 -30.45 11.06
C GLY A 53 -6.37 -29.80 11.60
N ARG A 54 -6.46 -28.53 12.04
CA ARG A 54 -5.34 -27.83 12.67
C ARG A 54 -5.15 -28.24 14.12
N GLU A 55 -3.91 -28.11 14.58
CA GLU A 55 -3.57 -28.27 15.99
C GLU A 55 -4.30 -27.19 16.80
N LYS A 56 -4.98 -27.62 17.86
CA LYS A 56 -5.67 -26.70 18.78
C LYS A 56 -4.69 -26.10 19.77
N PHE A 57 -5.02 -24.89 20.24
CA PHE A 57 -4.27 -24.19 21.27
C PHE A 57 -4.08 -25.07 22.50
N ASP A 58 -2.82 -25.20 22.91
CA ASP A 58 -2.41 -26.00 24.05
C ASP A 58 -1.33 -25.24 24.82
N LEU A 59 -1.64 -24.88 26.06
CA LEU A 59 -0.74 -24.15 26.96
C LEU A 59 0.55 -24.94 27.25
N SER A 60 0.51 -26.27 27.24
CA SER A 60 1.67 -27.10 27.54
C SER A 60 2.75 -27.04 26.45
N LYS A 61 2.35 -26.63 25.23
CA LYS A 61 3.23 -26.54 24.06
C LYS A 61 3.83 -25.15 23.86
N LEU A 62 3.44 -24.18 24.69
CA LEU A 62 3.99 -22.84 24.63
C LEU A 62 5.35 -22.86 25.33
N ASP A 63 6.44 -22.77 24.57
CA ASP A 63 7.69 -22.38 25.17
C ASP A 63 7.53 -20.92 25.62
N ASN A 64 7.80 -20.59 26.89
CA ASN A 64 7.79 -19.20 27.36
C ASN A 64 9.02 -18.44 26.81
N SER A 65 9.43 -18.73 25.58
CA SER A 65 10.59 -18.12 24.94
C SER A 65 10.19 -16.75 24.36
N PRO A 66 11.02 -15.71 24.56
CA PRO A 66 10.74 -14.39 23.98
C PRO A 66 11.02 -14.33 22.47
N ASP A 67 11.59 -15.40 21.90
CA ASP A 67 12.09 -15.42 20.52
C ASP A 67 11.03 -15.80 19.49
N ARG A 68 9.82 -16.21 19.93
CA ARG A 68 8.73 -16.64 19.06
C ARG A 68 7.41 -16.02 19.46
N VAL A 69 6.61 -15.71 18.44
CA VAL A 69 5.22 -15.30 18.55
C VAL A 69 4.37 -16.37 17.90
N TYR A 70 3.46 -16.96 18.67
CA TYR A 70 2.52 -17.95 18.18
C TYR A 70 1.23 -17.27 17.71
N LEU A 71 0.74 -17.67 16.54
CA LEU A 71 -0.45 -17.11 15.91
C LEU A 71 -1.59 -18.13 16.00
N TRP A 72 -2.72 -17.69 16.54
CA TRP A 72 -3.89 -18.51 16.80
C TRP A 72 -5.16 -17.79 16.34
N ASP A 73 -6.13 -18.55 15.86
CA ASP A 73 -7.48 -18.03 15.62
C ASP A 73 -8.24 -17.97 16.96
N PRO A 74 -8.69 -16.79 17.41
CA PRO A 74 -9.38 -16.65 18.70
C PRO A 74 -10.77 -17.31 18.73
N SER A 75 -11.41 -17.54 17.57
CA SER A 75 -12.75 -18.12 17.49
C SER A 75 -12.73 -19.66 17.50
N THR A 76 -11.70 -20.25 16.88
CA THR A 76 -11.61 -21.71 16.71
C THR A 76 -10.49 -22.35 17.53
N MET A 77 -9.58 -21.54 18.08
CA MET A 77 -8.34 -21.96 18.75
C MET A 77 -7.40 -22.75 17.84
N ASP A 78 -7.51 -22.62 16.51
CA ASP A 78 -6.64 -23.29 15.55
C ASP A 78 -5.28 -22.59 15.41
N LYS A 79 -4.20 -23.38 15.34
CA LYS A 79 -2.84 -22.87 15.10
C LYS A 79 -2.73 -22.34 13.66
N LEU A 80 -2.52 -21.03 13.54
CA LEU A 80 -2.25 -20.38 12.25
C LEU A 80 -0.77 -20.51 11.89
N GLY A 81 0.12 -20.44 12.89
CA GLY A 81 1.55 -20.63 12.70
C GLY A 81 2.38 -20.03 13.84
N GLU A 82 3.66 -19.83 13.57
CA GLU A 82 4.58 -19.15 14.46
C GLU A 82 5.51 -18.25 13.65
N LYS A 83 5.92 -17.13 14.24
CA LYS A 83 6.88 -16.20 13.65
C LYS A 83 7.96 -15.87 14.68
N PRO A 84 9.22 -15.73 14.25
CA PRO A 84 10.27 -15.27 15.15
C PRO A 84 9.98 -13.84 15.59
N ALA A 85 10.15 -13.57 16.88
CA ALA A 85 10.14 -12.21 17.40
C ALA A 85 11.40 -11.47 16.90
N MET A 86 11.25 -10.21 16.51
CA MET A 86 12.39 -9.41 16.09
C MET A 86 13.25 -9.05 17.30
N SER A 87 14.55 -9.30 17.21
CA SER A 87 15.53 -8.81 18.19
C SER A 87 15.70 -7.29 18.10
N ALA A 88 16.22 -6.68 19.18
CA ALA A 88 16.51 -5.23 19.21
C ALA A 88 17.40 -4.80 18.02
N ALA A 89 18.44 -5.57 17.70
CA ALA A 89 19.32 -5.29 16.57
C ALA A 89 18.59 -5.33 15.21
N GLN A 90 17.68 -6.29 15.00
CA GLN A 90 16.87 -6.36 13.78
C GLN A 90 15.88 -5.19 13.66
N VAL A 91 15.33 -4.73 14.78
CA VAL A 91 14.48 -3.54 14.82
C VAL A 91 15.30 -2.30 14.46
N GLU A 92 16.48 -2.12 15.05
CA GLU A 92 17.38 -1.01 14.73
C GLU A 92 17.79 -0.99 13.25
N GLU A 93 18.10 -2.15 12.68
CA GLU A 93 18.41 -2.28 11.25
C GLU A 93 17.22 -1.89 10.37
N THR A 94 16.01 -2.33 10.74
CA THR A 94 14.77 -1.99 10.01
C THR A 94 14.49 -0.49 10.07
N VAL A 95 14.68 0.14 11.22
CA VAL A 95 14.53 1.59 11.41
C VAL A 95 15.60 2.36 10.62
N ALA A 96 16.84 1.86 10.56
CA ALA A 96 17.90 2.47 9.77
C ALA A 96 17.57 2.45 8.26
N LYS A 97 17.07 1.32 7.74
CA LYS A 97 16.59 1.21 6.34
C LYS A 97 15.44 2.17 6.07
N ALA A 98 14.47 2.25 6.99
CA ALA A 98 13.35 3.18 6.88
C ALA A 98 13.81 4.64 6.86
N ARG A 99 14.82 5.00 7.66
CA ARG A 99 15.39 6.36 7.69
C ARG A 99 16.03 6.75 6.35
N VAL A 100 16.75 5.83 5.72
CA VAL A 100 17.33 6.03 4.38
C VAL A 100 16.22 6.22 3.33
N ALA A 101 15.20 5.36 3.33
CA ALA A 101 14.08 5.46 2.41
C ALA A 101 13.27 6.75 2.61
N ALA A 102 13.05 7.16 3.86
CA ALA A 102 12.33 8.40 4.20
C ALA A 102 13.02 9.66 3.66
N ALA A 103 14.35 9.68 3.63
CA ALA A 103 15.11 10.81 3.08
C ALA A 103 14.90 11.00 1.57
N ALA A 104 14.69 9.90 0.82
CA ALA A 104 14.29 9.98 -0.58
C ALA A 104 12.79 10.28 -0.73
N TRP A 105 11.94 9.63 0.08
CA TRP A 105 10.48 9.75 0.01
C TRP A 105 9.99 11.17 0.31
N LYS A 106 10.63 11.92 1.22
CA LYS A 106 10.25 13.31 1.54
C LYS A 106 10.36 14.26 0.35
N ASN A 107 11.27 13.97 -0.60
CA ASN A 107 11.50 14.78 -1.79
C ASN A 107 10.67 14.32 -3.00
N SER A 108 9.78 13.32 -2.82
CA SER A 108 8.89 12.85 -3.89
C SER A 108 7.87 13.92 -4.32
N SER A 109 7.39 13.83 -5.56
CA SER A 109 6.29 14.67 -6.04
C SER A 109 4.94 14.18 -5.48
N PHE A 110 3.94 15.07 -5.47
CA PHE A 110 2.57 14.69 -5.13
C PHE A 110 2.02 13.60 -6.05
N ASP A 111 2.37 13.64 -7.34
CA ASP A 111 1.93 12.63 -8.31
C ASP A 111 2.52 11.26 -8.01
N ALA A 112 3.80 11.18 -7.63
CA ALA A 112 4.43 9.93 -7.22
C ALA A 112 3.78 9.34 -5.96
N ARG A 113 3.51 10.17 -4.94
CA ARG A 113 2.80 9.75 -3.72
C ARG A 113 1.38 9.26 -4.05
N ARG A 114 0.67 9.99 -4.92
CA ARG A 114 -0.68 9.64 -5.36
C ARG A 114 -0.69 8.31 -6.14
N HIS A 115 0.31 8.08 -6.99
CA HIS A 115 0.47 6.83 -7.73
C HIS A 115 0.70 5.64 -6.81
N ALA A 116 1.56 5.78 -5.80
CA ALA A 116 1.78 4.74 -4.79
C ALA A 116 0.49 4.41 -4.00
N LEU A 117 -0.20 5.43 -3.48
CA LEU A 117 -1.46 5.24 -2.75
C LEU A 117 -2.55 4.60 -3.61
N ARG A 118 -2.66 5.01 -4.88
CA ARG A 118 -3.62 4.41 -5.83
C ARG A 118 -3.27 2.96 -6.16
N THR A 119 -2.00 2.61 -6.19
CA THR A 119 -1.55 1.23 -6.38
C THR A 119 -2.01 0.35 -5.22
N ILE A 120 -1.81 0.84 -3.98
CA ILE A 120 -2.30 0.16 -2.77
C ILE A 120 -3.83 0.06 -2.79
N LEU A 121 -4.54 1.14 -3.10
CA LEU A 121 -6.00 1.14 -3.19
C LEU A 121 -6.50 0.12 -4.21
N LYS A 122 -5.93 0.09 -5.42
CA LYS A 122 -6.31 -0.85 -6.47
C LYS A 122 -6.12 -2.30 -6.03
N TYR A 123 -5.02 -2.59 -5.35
CA TYR A 123 -4.78 -3.92 -4.77
C TYR A 123 -5.83 -4.28 -3.71
N VAL A 124 -6.12 -3.36 -2.77
CA VAL A 124 -7.12 -3.59 -1.72
C VAL A 124 -8.49 -3.85 -2.32
N LEU A 125 -8.92 -3.06 -3.30
CA LEU A 125 -10.21 -3.23 -3.99
C LEU A 125 -10.30 -4.58 -4.72
N ALA A 126 -9.21 -5.04 -5.34
CA ALA A 126 -9.19 -6.32 -6.03
C ALA A 126 -9.21 -7.53 -5.08
N ASN A 127 -8.78 -7.37 -3.82
CA ASN A 127 -8.58 -8.47 -2.87
C ASN A 127 -9.40 -8.32 -1.57
N GLN A 128 -10.48 -7.54 -1.58
CA GLN A 128 -11.26 -7.19 -0.38
C GLN A 128 -11.70 -8.41 0.42
N ILE A 129 -12.23 -9.44 -0.26
CA ILE A 129 -12.75 -10.65 0.38
C ILE A 129 -11.62 -11.39 1.10
N SER A 130 -10.48 -11.59 0.44
CA SER A 130 -9.32 -12.27 1.02
C SER A 130 -8.74 -11.49 2.20
N LEU A 131 -8.60 -10.16 2.06
CA LEU A 131 -8.12 -9.30 3.15
C LEU A 131 -9.07 -9.32 4.35
N ALA A 132 -10.39 -9.23 4.12
CA ALA A 132 -11.38 -9.30 5.17
C ALA A 132 -11.35 -10.66 5.88
N ARG A 133 -11.25 -11.76 5.12
CA ARG A 133 -11.15 -13.11 5.67
C ARG A 133 -9.93 -13.27 6.58
N VAL A 134 -8.75 -12.91 6.10
CA VAL A 134 -7.50 -13.01 6.87
C VAL A 134 -7.56 -12.12 8.12
N SER A 135 -8.03 -10.89 7.98
CA SER A 135 -8.16 -9.96 9.11
C SER A 135 -9.17 -10.45 10.16
N CYS A 136 -10.29 -11.02 9.74
CA CYS A 136 -11.29 -11.58 10.65
C CYS A 136 -10.76 -12.82 11.36
N ARG A 137 -9.96 -13.66 10.69
CA ARG A 137 -9.35 -14.85 11.29
C ARG A 137 -8.35 -14.50 12.39
N GLU A 138 -7.56 -13.45 12.22
CA GLU A 138 -6.60 -13.00 13.24
C GLU A 138 -7.30 -12.28 14.40
N SER A 139 -8.27 -11.40 14.09
CA SER A 139 -8.89 -10.53 15.10
C SER A 139 -10.15 -11.11 15.77
N GLY A 140 -10.70 -12.21 15.24
CA GLY A 140 -11.97 -12.78 15.70
C GLY A 140 -13.21 -11.92 15.37
N LYS A 141 -13.07 -10.92 14.50
CA LYS A 141 -14.18 -10.07 14.08
C LYS A 141 -15.06 -10.82 13.08
N THR A 142 -16.34 -10.48 13.07
CA THR A 142 -17.27 -10.98 12.07
C THR A 142 -17.06 -10.25 10.75
N VAL A 143 -16.97 -11.00 9.64
CA VAL A 143 -17.10 -10.43 8.29
C VAL A 143 -18.55 -9.98 8.13
N THR A 144 -18.82 -8.69 8.28
CA THR A 144 -20.11 -8.06 7.95
C THR A 144 -20.16 -7.61 6.51
#